data_AF-A0A180EID3-F1
#
_entry.id   AF-A0A180EID3-F1
#
_cell.length_a   1.000
_cell.length_b   1.000
_cell.length_c   1.000
_cell.angle_alpha   90.00
_cell.angle_beta   90.00
_cell.angle_gamma   90.00
#
_symmetry.space_group_name_H-M   'P 1'
#
loop_
_entity.id
_entity.type
_entity.pdbx_description
1 polymer ?
#
loop_
_entity_poly.entity_id
_entity_poly.type
_entity_poly.pdbx_seq_one_letter_code
_entity_poly.pdbx_strand_id
1 'polypeptide(L)'
;MKKQKVNRKYNFPDADLYQMCMDAIRLAKRDLAHFKEYNYDGRRLKGFHDRCAKFIEGPDDDELLGDQMIVTDKKYEAADQVRHAVRSVMTRVRMKFSNRTGRYRKFGTAKIGDMTDAQLLFCGRRVIRVARAQWPFLEETGLNEGHLEKLANACKRFEQAMNIQQDKVADRDIAVESRIDIGNLLYDEMIKVCDIGKDIWAETDRAKYDAYCIYESNNEQKIIAKSKQS
;
A
#
# COMPACT_ATOMS: atom_id res chain seq x y z
N MET A 1 -10.57 15.80 9.33
CA MET A 1 -11.19 16.03 8.01
C MET A 1 -10.58 15.01 7.05
N LYS A 2 -11.35 14.13 6.40
CA LYS A 2 -10.78 13.17 5.43
C LYS A 2 -10.22 13.97 4.25
N LYS A 3 -8.94 13.77 3.91
CA LYS A 3 -8.32 14.34 2.70
C LYS A 3 -9.15 13.88 1.50
N GLN A 4 -9.50 14.81 0.60
CA GLN A 4 -10.25 14.46 -0.61
C GLN A 4 -9.37 13.55 -1.47
N LYS A 5 -9.94 12.44 -1.97
CA LYS A 5 -9.20 11.48 -2.79
C LYS A 5 -8.72 12.19 -4.06
N VAL A 6 -7.40 12.23 -4.26
CA VAL A 6 -6.79 12.83 -5.45
C VAL A 6 -6.91 11.82 -6.59
N ASN A 7 -7.45 12.26 -7.72
CA ASN A 7 -7.53 11.46 -8.94
C ASN A 7 -6.36 11.81 -9.87
N ARG A 8 -5.92 10.85 -10.69
CA ARG A 8 -4.96 11.12 -11.77
C ARG A 8 -5.55 12.13 -12.76
N LYS A 9 -4.73 13.08 -13.20
CA LYS A 9 -5.05 14.08 -14.24
C LYS A 9 -4.88 13.56 -15.67
N TYR A 10 -4.28 12.38 -15.80
CA TYR A 10 -3.99 11.68 -17.04
C TYR A 10 -4.63 10.30 -17.02
N ASN A 11 -4.90 9.75 -18.20
CA ASN A 11 -5.64 8.49 -18.40
C ASN A 11 -4.80 7.38 -19.07
N PHE A 12 -3.49 7.55 -19.11
CA PHE A 12 -2.53 6.59 -19.64
C PHE A 12 -1.61 6.03 -18.53
N PRO A 13 -0.91 4.92 -18.76
CA PRO A 13 0.02 4.33 -17.81
C PRO A 13 1.10 5.28 -17.28
N ASP A 14 1.52 5.05 -16.02
CA ASP A 14 2.59 5.80 -15.37
C ASP A 14 3.94 5.67 -16.14
N ALA A 15 4.19 4.53 -16.78
CA ALA A 15 5.37 4.33 -17.63
C ALA A 15 5.37 5.26 -18.86
N ASP A 16 4.21 5.43 -19.50
CA ASP A 16 4.06 6.33 -20.64
C ASP A 16 4.24 7.79 -20.20
N LEU A 17 3.70 8.17 -19.02
CA LEU A 17 3.94 9.49 -18.44
C LEU A 17 5.42 9.75 -18.24
N TYR A 18 6.16 8.80 -17.66
CA TYR A 18 7.60 8.93 -17.47
C TYR A 18 8.32 9.17 -18.79
N GLN A 19 8.02 8.36 -19.82
CA GLN A 19 8.62 8.49 -21.14
C GLN A 19 8.35 9.87 -21.75
N MET A 20 7.09 10.33 -21.72
CA MET A 20 6.72 11.66 -22.23
C MET A 20 7.42 12.80 -21.47
N CYS A 21 7.57 12.68 -20.15
CA CYS A 21 8.32 13.65 -19.35
C CYS A 21 9.81 13.68 -19.75
N MET A 22 10.44 12.52 -19.94
CA MET A 22 11.84 12.43 -20.33
C MET A 22 12.09 13.02 -21.73
N ASP A 23 11.15 12.81 -22.65
CA ASP A 23 11.20 13.45 -23.97
C ASP A 23 11.03 14.97 -23.89
N ALA A 24 10.06 15.46 -23.11
CA ALA A 24 9.89 16.90 -22.87
C ALA A 24 11.15 17.53 -22.26
N ILE A 25 11.79 16.85 -21.29
CA ILE A 25 13.07 17.29 -20.69
C ILE A 25 14.17 17.37 -21.73
N ARG A 26 14.30 16.35 -22.61
CA ARG A 26 15.31 16.31 -23.67
C ARG A 26 15.14 17.45 -24.65
N LEU A 27 13.90 17.75 -25.06
CA LEU A 27 13.58 18.86 -25.95
C LEU A 27 13.87 20.21 -25.28
N ALA A 28 13.40 20.43 -24.05
CA ALA A 28 13.64 21.66 -23.30
C ALA A 28 15.13 21.89 -23.04
N LYS A 29 15.92 20.82 -22.86
CA LYS A 29 17.38 20.90 -22.74
C LYS A 29 18.03 21.38 -24.04
N ARG A 30 17.58 20.88 -25.20
CA ARG A 30 18.04 21.32 -26.53
C ARG A 30 17.77 22.81 -26.72
N ASP A 31 16.58 23.26 -26.31
CA ASP A 31 16.09 24.62 -26.56
C ASP A 31 16.28 25.57 -25.36
N LEU A 32 17.13 25.20 -24.38
CA LEU A 32 17.22 25.85 -23.08
C LEU A 32 17.49 27.35 -23.15
N ALA A 33 18.18 27.82 -24.20
CA ALA A 33 18.42 29.24 -24.42
C ALA A 33 17.12 30.04 -24.52
N HIS A 34 16.14 29.54 -25.27
CA HIS A 34 14.83 30.18 -25.47
C HIS A 34 13.92 30.00 -24.24
N PHE A 35 13.99 28.84 -23.58
CA PHE A 35 13.21 28.57 -22.36
C PHE A 35 13.52 29.55 -21.21
N LYS A 36 14.73 30.13 -21.18
CA LYS A 36 15.09 31.16 -20.19
C LYS A 36 14.22 32.41 -20.29
N GLU A 37 13.71 32.75 -21.46
CA GLU A 37 12.80 33.90 -21.67
C GLU A 37 11.47 33.71 -20.94
N TYR A 38 11.08 32.44 -20.69
CA TYR A 38 9.88 32.06 -19.93
C TYR A 38 10.16 31.82 -18.45
N ASN A 39 11.32 32.25 -17.93
CA ASN A 39 11.80 31.92 -16.58
C ASN A 39 11.82 30.40 -16.32
N TYR A 40 12.09 29.62 -17.36
CA TYR A 40 12.29 28.17 -17.27
C TYR A 40 13.77 27.87 -17.49
N ASP A 41 14.54 27.93 -16.41
CA ASP A 41 15.99 27.80 -16.45
C ASP A 41 16.46 26.35 -16.23
N GLY A 42 17.78 26.14 -16.28
CA GLY A 42 18.39 24.83 -16.03
C GLY A 42 18.12 24.28 -14.63
N ARG A 43 17.82 25.13 -13.63
CA ARG A 43 17.48 24.68 -12.27
C ARG A 43 16.08 24.07 -12.25
N ARG A 44 15.10 24.71 -12.89
CA ARG A 44 13.74 24.16 -13.02
C ARG A 44 13.73 22.87 -13.82
N LEU A 45 14.47 22.82 -14.93
CA LEU A 45 14.62 21.61 -15.73
C LEU A 45 15.26 20.47 -14.94
N LYS A 46 16.30 20.75 -14.15
CA LYS A 46 16.87 19.76 -13.23
C LYS A 46 15.85 19.29 -12.19
N GLY A 47 15.10 20.21 -11.59
CA GLY A 47 14.05 19.86 -10.64
C GLY A 47 12.94 19.00 -11.25
N PHE A 48 12.60 19.19 -12.53
CA PHE A 48 11.67 18.31 -13.25
C PHE A 48 12.26 16.90 -13.41
N HIS A 49 13.50 16.79 -13.87
CA HIS A 49 14.21 15.52 -13.97
C HIS A 49 14.32 14.78 -12.62
N ASP A 50 14.66 15.50 -11.55
CA ASP A 50 14.78 14.92 -10.21
C ASP A 50 13.43 14.37 -9.69
N ARG A 51 12.30 14.95 -10.11
CA ARG A 51 10.96 14.40 -9.82
C ARG A 51 10.66 13.15 -10.63
N CYS A 52 11.09 13.09 -11.90
CA CYS A 52 10.95 11.88 -12.71
C CYS A 52 11.73 10.70 -12.10
N ALA A 53 12.95 10.94 -11.61
CA ALA A 53 13.74 9.92 -10.92
C ALA A 53 13.01 9.38 -9.67
N LYS A 54 12.49 10.28 -8.82
CA LYS A 54 11.72 9.88 -7.64
C LYS A 54 10.45 9.10 -7.96
N PHE A 55 9.82 9.39 -9.10
CA PHE A 55 8.58 8.73 -9.51
C PHE A 55 8.79 7.25 -9.86
N ILE A 56 9.94 6.90 -10.43
CA ILE A 56 10.29 5.53 -10.81
C ILE A 56 11.01 4.73 -9.71
N GLU A 57 11.61 5.41 -8.73
CA GLU A 57 12.27 4.76 -7.59
C GLU A 57 11.27 4.18 -6.57
N GLY A 58 10.02 4.64 -6.59
CA GLY A 58 8.99 4.14 -5.67
C GLY A 58 8.53 2.72 -6.02
N PRO A 59 8.19 1.89 -5.02
CA PRO A 59 7.64 0.56 -5.27
C PRO A 59 6.32 0.67 -6.03
N ASP A 60 6.05 -0.31 -6.89
CA ASP A 60 4.76 -0.41 -7.57
C ASP A 60 3.69 -1.07 -6.68
N ASP A 61 2.44 -1.07 -7.16
CA ASP A 61 1.33 -1.61 -6.39
C ASP A 61 1.42 -3.14 -6.21
N ASP A 62 2.03 -3.85 -7.17
CA ASP A 62 2.19 -5.31 -7.12
C ASP A 62 3.25 -5.72 -6.08
N GLU A 63 4.35 -4.99 -5.99
CA GLU A 63 5.36 -5.15 -4.95
C GLU A 63 4.75 -4.93 -3.55
N LEU A 64 3.97 -3.84 -3.38
CA LEU A 64 3.32 -3.52 -2.12
C LEU A 64 2.22 -4.54 -1.75
N LEU A 65 1.50 -5.06 -2.74
CA LEU A 65 0.55 -6.15 -2.57
C LEU A 65 1.26 -7.43 -2.10
N GLY A 66 2.39 -7.79 -2.72
CA GLY A 66 3.21 -8.92 -2.31
C GLY A 66 3.65 -8.81 -0.85
N ASP A 67 4.14 -7.63 -0.45
CA ASP A 67 4.50 -7.30 0.93
C ASP A 67 3.32 -7.48 1.90
N GLN A 68 2.14 -6.98 1.53
CA GLN A 68 0.91 -7.11 2.31
C GLN A 68 0.48 -8.59 2.45
N MET A 69 0.65 -9.40 1.40
CA MET A 69 0.36 -10.84 1.45
C MET A 69 1.28 -11.56 2.42
N ILE A 70 2.59 -11.30 2.36
CA ILE A 70 3.59 -11.93 3.26
C ILE A 70 3.27 -11.67 4.74
N VAL A 71 2.89 -10.43 5.10
CA VAL A 71 2.54 -10.12 6.50
C VAL A 71 1.19 -10.70 6.90
N THR A 72 0.27 -10.86 5.95
CA THR A 72 -1.03 -11.50 6.17
C THR A 72 -0.84 -12.99 6.48
N ASP A 73 0.02 -13.69 5.76
CA ASP A 73 0.35 -15.10 6.01
C ASP A 73 0.98 -15.28 7.40
N LYS A 74 1.97 -14.45 7.75
CA LYS A 74 2.58 -14.45 9.10
C LYS A 74 1.55 -14.23 10.21
N LYS A 75 0.55 -13.38 9.98
CA LYS A 75 -0.54 -13.15 10.93
C LYS A 75 -1.39 -14.42 11.10
N TYR A 76 -1.71 -15.13 10.01
CA TYR A 76 -2.47 -16.37 10.07
C TYR A 76 -1.70 -17.49 10.78
N GLU A 77 -0.41 -17.63 10.52
CA GLU A 77 0.46 -18.56 11.24
C GLU A 77 0.46 -18.27 12.75
N ALA A 78 0.59 -16.99 13.14
CA ALA A 78 0.54 -16.58 14.54
C ALA A 78 -0.84 -16.83 15.18
N ALA A 79 -1.93 -16.61 14.44
CA ALA A 79 -3.29 -16.93 14.89
C ALA A 79 -3.43 -18.44 15.17
N ASP A 80 -2.89 -19.28 14.31
CA ASP A 80 -2.91 -20.73 14.49
C ASP A 80 -2.08 -21.17 15.70
N GLN A 81 -0.95 -20.53 15.97
CA GLN A 81 -0.18 -20.77 17.20
C GLN A 81 -1.01 -20.46 18.45
N VAL A 82 -1.80 -19.38 18.45
CA VAL A 82 -2.74 -19.08 19.55
C VAL A 82 -3.79 -20.18 19.66
N ARG A 83 -4.43 -20.60 18.57
CA ARG A 83 -5.44 -21.67 18.58
C ARG A 83 -4.86 -22.99 19.12
N HIS A 84 -3.65 -23.35 18.71
CA HIS A 84 -2.97 -24.55 19.18
C HIS A 84 -2.63 -24.47 20.68
N ALA A 85 -2.09 -23.35 21.14
CA ALA A 85 -1.78 -23.14 22.55
C ALA A 85 -3.04 -23.15 23.43
N VAL A 86 -4.14 -22.52 22.97
CA VAL A 86 -5.43 -22.59 23.66
C VAL A 86 -5.94 -24.02 23.73
N ARG A 87 -5.92 -24.78 22.63
CA ARG A 87 -6.34 -26.20 22.63
C ARG A 87 -5.52 -27.03 23.62
N SER A 88 -4.21 -26.83 23.66
CA SER A 88 -3.30 -27.53 24.60
C SER A 88 -3.72 -27.30 26.05
N VAL A 89 -3.96 -26.06 26.45
CA VAL A 89 -4.45 -25.72 27.81
C VAL A 89 -5.84 -26.33 28.05
N MET A 90 -6.76 -26.20 27.09
CA MET A 90 -8.14 -26.67 27.25
C MET A 90 -8.27 -28.20 27.31
N THR A 91 -7.36 -28.96 26.68
CA THR A 91 -7.30 -30.42 26.83
C THR A 91 -7.07 -30.79 28.30
N ARG A 92 -6.16 -30.10 29.00
CA ARG A 92 -5.89 -30.32 30.43
C ARG A 92 -7.07 -29.94 31.29
N VAL A 93 -7.68 -28.78 31.02
CA VAL A 93 -8.91 -28.34 31.70
C VAL A 93 -10.03 -29.37 31.55
N ARG A 94 -10.17 -29.99 30.37
CA ARG A 94 -11.19 -31.01 30.10
C ARG A 94 -10.99 -32.30 30.91
N MET A 95 -9.76 -32.61 31.31
CA MET A 95 -9.49 -33.78 32.17
C MET A 95 -10.14 -33.66 33.55
N LYS A 96 -10.34 -32.42 34.05
CA LYS A 96 -11.00 -32.16 35.34
C LYS A 96 -12.46 -31.75 35.19
N PHE A 97 -12.79 -30.96 34.16
CA PHE A 97 -14.11 -30.35 34.00
C PHE A 97 -14.77 -30.76 32.70
N SER A 98 -16.02 -31.26 32.81
CA SER A 98 -16.89 -31.43 31.65
C SER A 98 -17.23 -30.08 31.00
N ASN A 99 -17.41 -30.08 29.69
CA ASN A 99 -17.79 -28.90 28.91
C ASN A 99 -19.18 -28.32 29.30
N ARG A 100 -19.98 -29.07 30.06
CA ARG A 100 -21.28 -28.64 30.60
C ARG A 100 -21.15 -27.83 31.89
N THR A 101 -19.97 -27.77 32.50
CA THR A 101 -19.76 -27.08 33.78
C THR A 101 -19.49 -25.59 33.59
N GLY A 102 -19.87 -24.78 34.57
CA GLY A 102 -19.51 -23.35 34.61
C GLY A 102 -18.00 -23.14 34.62
N ARG A 103 -17.25 -24.03 35.28
CA ARG A 103 -15.77 -23.97 35.37
C ARG A 103 -15.09 -24.08 34.00
N TYR A 104 -15.56 -25.00 33.15
CA TYR A 104 -15.09 -25.10 31.76
C TYR A 104 -15.58 -23.93 30.91
N ARG A 105 -16.85 -23.54 31.01
CA ARG A 105 -17.42 -22.46 30.18
C ARG A 105 -16.78 -21.09 30.42
N LYS A 106 -16.28 -20.81 31.63
CA LYS A 106 -15.56 -19.57 31.97
C LYS A 106 -14.36 -19.27 31.05
N PHE A 107 -13.75 -20.29 30.45
CA PHE A 107 -12.64 -20.12 29.52
C PHE A 107 -13.07 -19.48 28.18
N GLY A 108 -14.35 -19.61 27.80
CA GLY A 108 -14.90 -18.91 26.64
C GLY A 108 -14.33 -19.35 25.28
N THR A 109 -13.83 -20.58 25.17
CA THR A 109 -13.19 -21.11 23.95
C THR A 109 -14.17 -21.77 22.98
N ALA A 110 -15.46 -21.53 23.14
CA ALA A 110 -16.48 -22.05 22.23
C ALA A 110 -16.32 -21.38 20.86
N LYS A 111 -16.43 -22.18 19.78
CA LYS A 111 -16.31 -21.69 18.39
C LYS A 111 -15.02 -20.90 18.11
N ILE A 112 -13.88 -21.33 18.68
CA ILE A 112 -12.58 -20.67 18.46
C ILE A 112 -12.15 -20.61 16.97
N GLY A 113 -12.69 -21.48 16.12
CA GLY A 113 -12.47 -21.45 14.68
C GLY A 113 -13.16 -20.26 13.99
N ASP A 114 -14.26 -19.76 14.56
CA ASP A 114 -15.09 -18.70 13.97
C ASP A 114 -14.76 -17.32 14.58
N MET A 115 -13.76 -17.24 15.45
CA MET A 115 -13.38 -16.00 16.12
C MET A 115 -12.65 -15.08 15.14
N THR A 116 -13.06 -13.81 15.13
CA THR A 116 -12.27 -12.70 14.58
C THR A 116 -10.92 -12.60 15.29
N ASP A 117 -9.94 -11.94 14.66
CA ASP A 117 -8.59 -11.77 15.23
C ASP A 117 -8.63 -11.18 16.65
N ALA A 118 -9.42 -10.11 16.85
CA ALA A 118 -9.61 -9.51 18.16
C ALA A 118 -10.22 -10.49 19.17
N GLN A 119 -11.28 -11.22 18.78
CA GLN A 119 -11.91 -12.21 19.66
C GLN A 119 -10.94 -13.33 20.04
N LEU A 120 -10.12 -13.81 19.10
CA LEU A 120 -9.11 -14.84 19.35
C LEU A 120 -8.03 -14.36 20.32
N LEU A 121 -7.53 -13.13 20.14
CA LEU A 121 -6.55 -12.52 21.05
C LEU A 121 -7.11 -12.40 22.49
N PHE A 122 -8.32 -11.87 22.64
CA PHE A 122 -8.99 -11.78 23.93
C PHE A 122 -9.30 -13.15 24.53
N CYS A 123 -9.62 -14.14 23.70
CA CYS A 123 -9.84 -15.53 24.12
C CYS A 123 -8.57 -16.13 24.73
N GLY A 124 -7.41 -16.00 24.06
CA GLY A 124 -6.13 -16.47 24.59
C GLY A 124 -5.75 -15.83 25.92
N ARG A 125 -5.89 -14.49 26.04
CA ARG A 125 -5.67 -13.76 27.30
C ARG A 125 -6.63 -14.20 28.41
N ARG A 126 -7.91 -14.45 28.06
CA ARG A 126 -8.92 -14.96 29.00
C ARG A 126 -8.54 -16.35 29.51
N VAL A 127 -8.10 -17.25 28.65
CA VAL A 127 -7.69 -18.61 29.03
C VAL A 127 -6.57 -18.58 30.07
N ILE A 128 -5.55 -17.74 29.88
CA ILE A 128 -4.46 -17.55 30.86
C ILE A 128 -5.02 -17.09 32.22
N ARG A 129 -5.81 -16.01 32.21
CA ARG A 129 -6.38 -15.44 33.44
C ARG A 129 -7.28 -16.43 34.19
N VAL A 130 -8.13 -17.15 33.46
CA VAL A 130 -9.07 -18.11 34.04
C VAL A 130 -8.36 -19.38 34.52
N ALA A 131 -7.31 -19.84 33.82
CA ALA A 131 -6.47 -20.94 34.27
C ALA A 131 -5.82 -20.63 35.63
N ARG A 132 -5.16 -19.46 35.75
CA ARG A 132 -4.56 -19.01 37.02
C ARG A 132 -5.60 -18.87 38.14
N ALA A 133 -6.78 -18.34 37.85
CA ALA A 133 -7.85 -18.21 38.83
C ALA A 133 -8.44 -19.55 39.30
N GLN A 134 -8.25 -20.62 38.52
CA GLN A 134 -8.73 -21.97 38.85
C GLN A 134 -7.59 -22.94 39.17
N TRP A 135 -6.38 -22.42 39.43
CA TRP A 135 -5.18 -23.23 39.66
C TRP A 135 -5.36 -24.34 40.70
N PRO A 136 -5.93 -24.07 41.90
CA PRO A 136 -6.06 -25.09 42.94
C PRO A 136 -6.91 -26.29 42.52
N PHE A 137 -7.75 -26.14 41.49
CA PHE A 137 -8.59 -27.21 40.99
C PHE A 137 -7.97 -27.94 39.79
N LEU A 138 -6.88 -27.44 39.22
CA LEU A 138 -6.26 -27.92 37.98
C LEU A 138 -4.87 -28.54 38.19
N GLU A 139 -4.32 -28.53 39.40
CA GLU A 139 -2.96 -29.03 39.71
C GLU A 139 -2.72 -30.46 39.18
N GLU A 140 -3.70 -31.36 39.37
CA GLU A 140 -3.61 -32.76 38.94
C GLU A 140 -3.66 -32.96 37.41
N THR A 141 -3.97 -31.93 36.63
CA THR A 141 -4.11 -32.03 35.16
C THR A 141 -2.78 -31.91 34.40
N GLY A 142 -1.68 -31.68 35.14
CA GLY A 142 -0.37 -31.37 34.57
C GLY A 142 -0.31 -30.00 33.88
N LEU A 143 -1.30 -29.14 34.12
CA LEU A 143 -1.23 -27.73 33.73
C LEU A 143 -0.19 -27.03 34.61
N ASN A 144 0.70 -26.28 33.98
CA ASN A 144 1.77 -25.53 34.66
C ASN A 144 2.02 -24.19 33.97
N GLU A 145 2.79 -23.32 34.64
CA GLU A 145 2.98 -21.94 34.18
C GLU A 145 3.62 -21.88 32.79
N GLY A 146 4.50 -22.83 32.45
CA GLY A 146 5.10 -22.91 31.11
C GLY A 146 4.09 -23.08 29.97
N HIS A 147 2.92 -23.71 30.21
CA HIS A 147 1.85 -23.74 29.22
C HIS A 147 1.20 -22.36 29.03
N LEU A 148 1.02 -21.63 30.13
CA LEU A 148 0.43 -20.29 30.12
C LEU A 148 1.37 -19.27 29.50
N GLU A 149 2.68 -19.37 29.77
CA GLU A 149 3.71 -18.55 29.12
C GLU A 149 3.78 -18.80 27.62
N LYS A 150 3.71 -20.06 27.18
CA LYS A 150 3.62 -20.39 25.74
C LYS A 150 2.42 -19.72 25.09
N LEU A 151 1.24 -19.78 25.71
CA LEU A 151 0.05 -19.09 25.23
C LEU A 151 0.21 -17.57 25.25
N ALA A 152 0.80 -16.99 26.30
CA ALA A 152 1.06 -15.56 26.41
C ALA A 152 1.98 -15.07 25.29
N ASN A 153 3.05 -15.81 25.02
CA ASN A 153 3.99 -15.52 23.95
C ASN A 153 3.33 -15.63 22.56
N ALA A 154 2.48 -16.64 22.34
CA ALA A 154 1.70 -16.76 21.11
C ALA A 154 0.75 -15.56 20.93
N CYS A 155 0.04 -15.14 21.99
CA CYS A 155 -0.82 -13.95 21.94
C CYS A 155 -0.02 -12.67 21.63
N LYS A 156 1.16 -12.48 22.22
CA LYS A 156 2.02 -11.32 21.95
C LYS A 156 2.48 -11.30 20.49
N ARG A 157 2.92 -12.44 19.95
CA ARG A 157 3.32 -12.56 18.53
C ARG A 157 2.15 -12.29 17.59
N PHE A 158 0.97 -12.80 17.92
CA PHE A 158 -0.23 -12.57 17.12
C PHE A 158 -0.64 -11.10 17.11
N GLU A 159 -0.68 -10.43 18.27
CA GLU A 159 -0.95 -8.98 18.35
C GLU A 159 0.08 -8.15 17.57
N GLN A 160 1.37 -8.49 17.67
CA GLN A 160 2.41 -7.83 16.88
C GLN A 160 2.20 -8.03 15.38
N ALA A 161 1.85 -9.24 14.94
CA ALA A 161 1.58 -9.52 13.53
C ALA A 161 0.33 -8.79 13.00
N MET A 162 -0.71 -8.64 13.84
CA MET A 162 -1.89 -7.81 13.50
C MET A 162 -1.50 -6.35 13.26
N ASN A 163 -0.68 -5.77 14.16
CA ASN A 163 -0.26 -4.38 14.03
C ASN A 163 0.59 -4.17 12.77
N ILE A 164 1.57 -5.06 12.52
CA ILE A 164 2.42 -4.98 11.31
C ILE A 164 1.57 -5.09 10.03
N GLN A 165 0.58 -5.98 10.01
CA GLN A 165 -0.30 -6.13 8.86
C GLN A 165 -1.14 -4.87 8.62
N GLN A 166 -1.62 -4.23 9.68
CA GLN A 166 -2.34 -2.97 9.58
C GLN A 166 -1.45 -1.82 9.09
N ASP A 167 -0.21 -1.74 9.59
CA ASP A 167 0.77 -0.74 9.15
C ASP A 167 1.06 -0.90 7.65
N LYS A 168 1.27 -2.13 7.16
CA LYS A 168 1.51 -2.41 5.73
C LYS A 168 0.34 -2.05 4.82
N VAL A 169 -0.90 -2.23 5.29
CA VAL A 169 -2.08 -1.76 4.55
C VAL A 169 -2.06 -0.23 4.44
N ALA A 170 -1.74 0.47 5.53
CA ALA A 170 -1.65 1.92 5.52
C ALA A 170 -0.49 2.44 4.64
N ASP A 171 0.69 1.79 4.70
CA ASP A 171 1.85 2.13 3.87
C ASP A 171 1.52 2.04 2.38
N ARG A 172 0.78 1.00 1.97
CA ARG A 172 0.34 0.83 0.59
C ARG A 172 -0.61 1.95 0.16
N ASP A 173 -1.61 2.27 0.99
CA ASP A 173 -2.54 3.37 0.71
C ASP A 173 -1.78 4.71 0.54
N ILE A 174 -0.81 4.98 1.42
CA ILE A 174 0.04 6.18 1.37
C ILE A 174 0.89 6.19 0.08
N ALA A 175 1.49 5.07 -0.29
CA ALA A 175 2.31 4.96 -1.49
C ALA A 175 1.50 5.20 -2.77
N VAL A 176 0.28 4.65 -2.85
CA VAL A 176 -0.65 4.89 -3.97
C VAL A 176 -1.00 6.38 -4.08
N GLU A 177 -1.37 7.03 -2.97
CA GLU A 177 -1.65 8.48 -2.96
C GLU A 177 -0.44 9.30 -3.37
N SER A 178 0.74 9.00 -2.82
CA SER A 178 2.00 9.68 -3.14
C SER A 178 2.34 9.57 -4.63
N ARG A 179 2.16 8.38 -5.23
CA ARG A 179 2.39 8.15 -6.66
C ARG A 179 1.44 8.98 -7.53
N ILE A 180 0.17 9.08 -7.15
CA ILE A 180 -0.81 9.93 -7.86
C ILE A 180 -0.41 11.41 -7.75
N ASP A 181 -0.04 11.88 -6.55
CA ASP A 181 0.36 13.26 -6.33
C ASP A 181 1.60 13.64 -7.17
N ILE A 182 2.62 12.79 -7.19
CA ILE A 182 3.84 13.01 -8.00
C ILE A 182 3.52 12.91 -9.50
N GLY A 183 2.74 11.91 -9.93
CA GLY A 183 2.34 11.76 -11.33
C GLY A 183 1.58 12.98 -11.84
N ASN A 184 0.67 13.53 -11.05
CA ASN A 184 -0.05 14.76 -11.39
C ASN A 184 0.88 15.97 -11.52
N LEU A 185 1.86 16.11 -10.63
CA LEU A 185 2.86 17.17 -10.71
C LEU A 185 3.76 17.04 -11.96
N LEU A 186 4.14 15.81 -12.31
CA LEU A 186 4.91 15.53 -13.52
C LEU A 186 4.11 15.85 -14.77
N TYR A 187 2.84 15.43 -14.82
CA TYR A 187 1.94 15.72 -15.93
C TYR A 187 1.75 17.23 -16.13
N ASP A 188 1.49 17.99 -15.07
CA ASP A 188 1.34 19.45 -15.16
C ASP A 188 2.63 20.13 -15.65
N GLU A 189 3.80 19.68 -15.19
CA GLU A 189 5.08 20.26 -15.61
C GLU A 189 5.44 19.90 -17.05
N MET A 190 5.13 18.67 -17.48
CA MET A 190 5.26 18.22 -18.87
C MET A 190 4.42 19.09 -19.81
N ILE A 191 3.14 19.30 -19.49
CA ILE A 191 2.23 20.15 -20.27
C ILE A 191 2.81 21.56 -20.40
N LYS A 192 3.29 22.14 -19.29
CA LYS A 192 3.92 23.47 -19.29
C LYS A 192 5.14 23.55 -20.19
N VAL A 193 6.03 22.55 -20.14
CA VAL A 193 7.22 22.50 -20.99
C VAL A 193 6.83 22.44 -22.46
N CYS A 194 5.85 21.62 -22.80
CA CYS A 194 5.35 21.51 -24.17
C CYS A 194 4.65 22.77 -24.66
N ASP A 195 3.88 23.46 -23.82
CA ASP A 195 3.26 24.73 -24.17
C ASP A 195 4.30 25.83 -24.46
N ILE A 196 5.34 25.94 -23.61
CA ILE A 196 6.47 26.86 -23.85
C ILE A 196 7.17 26.51 -25.15
N GLY A 197 7.48 25.23 -25.38
CA GLY A 197 8.17 24.78 -26.59
C GLY A 197 7.38 25.06 -27.88
N LYS A 198 6.05 24.85 -27.85
CA LYS A 198 5.16 25.21 -28.97
C LYS A 198 5.20 26.71 -29.24
N ASP A 199 5.13 27.55 -28.21
CA ASP A 199 5.14 29.00 -28.36
C ASP A 199 6.45 29.51 -28.99
N ILE A 200 7.60 29.01 -28.52
CA ILE A 200 8.94 29.35 -29.06
C ILE A 200 9.05 29.07 -30.57
N TRP A 201 8.50 27.94 -31.03
CA TRP A 201 8.70 27.45 -32.39
C TRP A 201 7.52 27.69 -33.34
N ALA A 202 6.41 28.26 -32.86
CA ALA A 202 5.16 28.39 -33.60
C ALA A 202 5.31 29.05 -34.98
N GLU A 203 6.16 30.07 -35.08
CA GLU A 203 6.35 30.87 -36.30
C GLU A 203 7.70 30.63 -36.98
N THR A 204 8.60 29.85 -36.38
CA THR A 204 10.02 29.80 -36.77
C THR A 204 10.47 28.42 -37.25
N ASP A 205 10.02 27.32 -36.65
CA ASP A 205 10.45 25.97 -36.99
C ASP A 205 9.34 24.94 -36.74
N ARG A 206 8.66 24.55 -37.82
CA ARG A 206 7.55 23.61 -37.74
C ARG A 206 7.95 22.24 -37.18
N ALA A 207 9.13 21.74 -37.52
CA ALA A 207 9.57 20.43 -37.06
C ALA A 207 9.83 20.42 -35.55
N LYS A 208 10.38 21.53 -35.01
CA LYS A 208 10.55 21.68 -33.56
C LYS A 208 9.23 21.93 -32.84
N TYR A 209 8.30 22.67 -33.43
CA TYR A 209 6.94 22.83 -32.91
C TYR A 209 6.26 21.47 -32.75
N ASP A 210 6.25 20.66 -33.82
CA ASP A 210 5.58 19.35 -33.83
C ASP A 210 6.19 18.39 -32.81
N ALA A 211 7.49 18.53 -32.49
CA ALA A 211 8.14 17.74 -31.43
C ALA A 211 7.58 18.01 -30.02
N TYR A 212 6.98 19.17 -29.77
CA TYR A 212 6.34 19.49 -28.48
C TYR A 212 4.83 19.19 -28.47
N CYS A 213 4.26 18.69 -29.57
CA CYS A 213 2.88 18.24 -29.63
C CYS A 213 2.74 16.84 -29.01
N ILE A 214 2.49 16.82 -27.70
CA ILE A 214 2.29 15.61 -26.86
C ILE A 214 0.98 14.85 -27.13
N TYR A 215 0.09 15.42 -27.95
CA TYR A 215 -1.08 14.76 -28.50
C TYR A 215 -1.15 15.09 -29.99
N GLU A 216 -1.38 14.10 -30.86
CA GLU A 216 -2.20 14.40 -32.03
C GLU A 216 -3.54 14.84 -31.44
N SER A 217 -3.89 16.11 -31.58
CA SER A 217 -5.18 16.53 -31.03
C SER A 217 -6.24 15.61 -31.62
N ASN A 218 -7.21 15.18 -30.81
CA ASN A 218 -8.38 14.45 -31.30
C ASN A 218 -9.04 15.19 -32.49
N ASN A 219 -8.79 16.49 -32.61
CA ASN A 219 -9.15 17.34 -33.72
C ASN A 219 -8.29 17.09 -34.98
N GLU A 220 -6.97 16.99 -34.87
CA GLU A 220 -6.07 16.60 -35.96
C GLU A 220 -6.37 15.18 -36.45
N GLN A 221 -6.63 14.23 -35.56
CA GLN A 221 -7.08 12.89 -35.97
C GLN A 221 -8.42 12.92 -36.70
N LYS A 222 -9.38 13.76 -36.26
CA LYS A 222 -10.65 13.98 -36.95
C LYS A 222 -10.49 14.70 -38.29
N ILE A 223 -9.56 15.64 -38.41
CA ILE A 223 -9.23 16.37 -39.64
C ILE A 223 -8.57 15.41 -40.64
N ILE A 224 -7.61 14.60 -40.19
CA ILE A 224 -6.94 13.56 -41.00
C ILE A 224 -7.93 12.47 -41.44
N ALA A 225 -8.86 12.07 -40.57
CA ALA A 225 -9.91 11.11 -40.93
C ALA A 225 -10.87 11.68 -42.00
N LYS A 226 -11.21 12.97 -41.91
CA LYS A 226 -12.07 13.65 -42.91
C LYS A 226 -11.34 13.87 -44.24
N SER A 227 -10.04 14.17 -44.23
CA SER A 227 -9.27 14.39 -45.46
C SER A 227 -8.98 13.10 -46.23
N LYS A 228 -9.07 11.92 -45.60
CA LYS A 228 -8.94 10.61 -46.26
C LYS A 228 -10.24 10.08 -46.88
N GLN A 229 -11.36 10.75 -46.64
CA GLN A 229 -12.68 10.43 -47.20
C GLN A 229 -13.10 11.38 -48.33
N SER A 230 -12.21 12.30 -48.72
CA SER A 230 -12.35 13.23 -49.87
C SER A 230 -11.46 12.76 -51.01
#